data_AF-A0A4U0ZTN8-F1
#
_entry.id   AF-A0A4U0ZTN8-F1
#
_cell.length_a   1.000
_cell.length_b   1.000
_cell.length_c   1.000
_cell.angle_alpha   90.00
_cell.angle_beta   90.00
_cell.angle_gamma   90.00
#
_symmetry.space_group_name_H-M   'P 1'
#
loop_
_entity.id
_entity.type
_entity.pdbx_description
1 polymer ?
#
loop_
_entity_poly.entity_id
_entity_poly.type
_entity_poly.pdbx_seq_one_letter_code
_entity_poly.pdbx_strand_id
1 'polypeptide(L)'
;MDLAAIGSLLGSLKTATEIAKLIRESDATLEKAETKLKLAELVSAIADAKLDAAEVQQLILDRDETIRQLTAAAKLKTEIKWRQPCYYLSNSEGLEEPYCQNCYDSEQKLSRLHSDGKGFFQCRVCRQGYKTAERLKRESDDFNANMKRGRRLF
;
A
#
# COMPACT_ATOMS: atom_id res chain seq x y z
N MET A 1 -4.98 19.51 7.38
CA MET A 1 -5.63 18.84 8.53
C MET A 1 -4.59 18.36 9.53
N ASP A 2 -3.53 17.63 9.13
CA ASP A 2 -2.52 17.08 10.06
C ASP A 2 -1.77 18.11 10.93
N LEU A 3 -1.45 19.30 10.39
CA LEU A 3 -0.82 20.37 11.19
C LEU A 3 -1.75 20.96 12.25
N ALA A 4 -3.07 20.84 12.08
CA ALA A 4 -4.04 21.37 13.03
C ALA A 4 -4.14 20.47 14.28
N ALA A 5 -4.10 19.14 14.13
CA ALA A 5 -4.11 18.19 15.26
C ALA A 5 -2.82 18.23 16.08
N ILE A 6 -1.67 18.41 15.41
CA ILE A 6 -0.40 18.66 16.13
C ILE A 6 -0.45 20.03 16.82
N GLY A 7 -1.06 21.03 16.18
CA GLY A 7 -1.28 22.35 16.76
C GLY A 7 -2.19 22.34 17.98
N SER A 8 -3.27 21.54 17.98
CA SER A 8 -4.18 21.40 19.13
C SER A 8 -3.46 20.72 20.29
N LEU A 9 -2.75 19.61 20.04
CA LEU A 9 -1.95 18.92 21.05
C LEU A 9 -0.94 19.86 21.73
N LEU A 10 -0.19 20.63 20.94
CA LEU A 10 0.77 21.61 21.45
C LEU A 10 0.07 22.70 22.26
N GLY A 11 -1.13 23.12 21.85
CA GLY A 11 -1.99 24.06 22.58
C GLY A 11 -2.41 23.51 23.94
N SER A 12 -2.99 22.32 23.98
CA SER A 12 -3.47 21.66 25.19
C SER A 12 -2.33 21.38 26.19
N LEU A 13 -1.17 20.95 25.69
CA LEU A 13 0.04 20.78 26.51
C LEU A 13 0.57 22.11 27.08
N LYS A 14 0.51 23.18 26.29
CA LYS A 14 0.89 24.52 26.75
C LYS A 14 -0.03 24.99 27.87
N THR A 15 -1.34 24.86 27.70
CA THR A 15 -2.33 25.20 28.73
C THR A 15 -2.09 24.41 30.02
N ALA A 16 -1.89 23.10 29.94
CA ALA A 16 -1.57 22.27 31.11
C ALA A 16 -0.26 22.73 31.80
N THR A 17 0.77 23.08 31.02
CA THR A 17 2.06 23.55 31.54
C THR A 17 1.94 24.92 32.21
N GLU A 18 1.14 25.82 31.66
CA GLU A 18 0.88 27.14 32.25
C GLU A 18 0.14 27.01 33.58
N ILE A 19 -0.88 26.17 33.66
CA ILE A 19 -1.60 25.90 34.91
C ILE A 19 -0.66 25.28 35.96
N ALA A 20 0.17 24.31 35.57
CA ALA A 20 1.13 23.68 36.47
C ALA A 20 2.19 24.67 37.00
N LYS A 21 2.67 25.59 36.15
CA LYS A 21 3.57 26.68 36.58
C LYS A 21 2.89 27.61 37.58
N LEU A 22 1.65 28.01 37.32
CA LEU A 22 0.89 28.86 38.24
C LEU A 22 0.73 28.20 39.61
N ILE A 23 0.42 26.90 39.66
CA ILE A 23 0.34 26.15 40.93
C ILE A 23 1.69 26.19 41.67
N ARG A 24 2.79 25.88 40.97
CA ARG A 24 4.14 25.84 41.55
C ARG A 24 4.61 27.22 42.06
N GLU A 25 4.29 28.28 41.34
CA GLU A 25 4.73 29.65 41.69
C GLU A 25 3.92 30.25 42.85
N SER A 26 2.77 29.65 43.18
CA SER A 26 1.82 30.19 44.13
C SER A 26 1.78 29.44 45.48
N ASP A 27 2.72 28.53 45.71
CA ASP A 27 2.83 27.62 46.88
C ASP A 27 2.97 28.34 48.25
N ALA A 28 3.08 29.68 48.28
CA ALA A 28 3.21 30.46 49.52
C ALA A 28 1.96 31.29 49.91
N THR A 29 0.93 31.40 49.06
CA THR A 29 -0.17 32.37 49.26
C THR A 29 -1.57 31.93 48.82
N LEU A 30 -1.74 30.76 48.19
CA LEU A 30 -3.05 30.32 47.70
C LEU A 30 -3.94 29.69 48.78
N GLU A 31 -5.20 30.10 48.81
CA GLU A 31 -6.25 29.49 49.63
C GLU A 31 -6.53 28.03 49.20
N LYS A 32 -6.93 27.19 50.16
CA LYS A 32 -7.14 25.75 49.96
C LYS A 32 -8.23 25.42 48.93
N ALA A 33 -9.18 26.32 48.73
CA ALA A 33 -10.21 26.20 47.71
C ALA A 33 -9.68 26.49 46.30
N GLU A 34 -8.78 27.47 46.18
CA GLU A 34 -8.21 27.92 44.91
C GLU A 34 -7.22 26.89 44.35
N THR A 35 -6.40 26.30 45.22
CA THR A 35 -5.51 25.16 44.85
C THR A 35 -6.29 23.97 44.31
N LYS A 36 -7.43 23.61 44.92
CA LYS A 36 -8.31 22.53 44.43
C LYS A 36 -8.90 22.84 43.05
N LEU A 37 -9.30 24.10 42.83
CA LEU A 37 -9.81 24.53 41.53
C LEU A 37 -8.72 24.42 40.45
N LYS A 38 -7.51 24.91 40.72
CA LYS A 38 -6.38 24.83 39.78
C LYS A 38 -5.94 23.40 39.48
N LEU A 39 -5.99 22.51 40.47
CA LEU A 39 -5.76 21.09 40.25
C LEU A 39 -6.83 20.47 39.33
N ALA A 40 -8.10 20.83 39.49
CA ALA A 40 -9.17 20.35 38.61
C ALA A 40 -9.01 20.89 37.16
N GLU A 41 -8.63 22.16 37.02
CA GLU A 41 -8.29 22.76 35.72
C GLU A 41 -7.10 22.04 35.05
N LEU A 42 -6.05 21.74 35.82
CA LEU A 42 -4.88 21.00 35.33
C LEU A 42 -5.25 19.60 34.86
N VAL A 43 -6.05 18.86 35.65
CA VAL A 43 -6.52 17.52 35.28
C VAL A 43 -7.32 17.56 33.99
N SER A 44 -8.18 18.57 33.82
CA SER A 44 -8.97 18.75 32.60
C SER A 44 -8.07 19.04 31.40
N ALA A 45 -7.11 19.97 31.53
CA ALA A 45 -6.16 20.31 30.46
C ALA A 45 -5.28 19.10 30.05
N ILE A 46 -4.88 18.26 30.99
CA ILE A 46 -4.15 17.02 30.70
C ILE A 46 -5.04 16.00 30.01
N ALA A 47 -6.32 15.91 30.38
CA ALA A 47 -7.27 15.02 29.70
C ALA A 47 -7.46 15.43 28.24
N ASP A 48 -7.59 16.73 27.96
CA ASP A 48 -7.69 17.26 26.60
C ASP A 48 -6.41 16.95 25.80
N ALA A 49 -5.23 17.23 26.38
CA ALA A 49 -3.96 16.89 25.75
C ALA A 49 -3.80 15.38 25.47
N LYS A 50 -4.37 14.52 26.30
CA LYS A 50 -4.37 13.06 26.08
C LYS A 50 -5.27 12.66 24.91
N LEU A 51 -6.42 13.32 24.75
CA LEU A 51 -7.32 13.08 23.61
C LEU A 51 -6.66 13.53 22.30
N ASP A 52 -6.09 14.74 22.28
CA ASP A 52 -5.34 15.25 21.13
C ASP A 52 -4.16 14.32 20.76
N ALA A 53 -3.44 13.79 21.76
CA ALA A 53 -2.34 12.87 21.53
C ALA A 53 -2.79 11.54 20.91
N ALA A 54 -3.96 11.03 21.33
CA ALA A 54 -4.54 9.82 20.75
C ALA A 54 -4.94 10.04 19.28
N GLU A 55 -5.48 11.21 18.94
CA GLU A 55 -5.79 11.57 17.56
C GLU A 55 -4.52 11.63 16.69
N VAL A 56 -3.46 12.31 17.16
CA VAL A 56 -2.18 12.36 16.47
C VAL A 56 -1.57 10.96 16.29
N GLN A 57 -1.68 10.09 17.30
CA GLN A 57 -1.20 8.71 17.21
C GLN A 57 -1.95 7.94 16.11
N GLN A 58 -3.28 8.08 16.02
CA GLN A 58 -4.06 7.44 14.97
C GLN A 58 -3.64 7.93 13.58
N LEU A 59 -3.44 9.24 13.42
CA LEU A 59 -2.95 9.81 12.15
C LEU A 59 -1.59 9.23 11.75
N ILE A 60 -0.65 9.11 12.69
CA ILE A 60 0.66 8.50 12.42
C ILE A 60 0.51 7.06 11.94
N LEU A 61 -0.34 6.26 12.59
CA LEU A 61 -0.58 4.86 12.20
C LEU A 61 -1.17 4.75 10.78
N ASP A 62 -2.14 5.59 10.44
CA ASP A 62 -2.77 5.61 9.13
C ASP A 62 -1.77 6.03 8.03
N ARG A 63 -0.89 7.00 8.33
CA ARG A 63 0.18 7.43 7.43
C ARG A 63 1.24 6.37 7.24
N ASP A 64 1.68 5.72 8.31
CA ASP A 64 2.65 4.62 8.24
C ASP A 64 2.11 3.47 7.40
N GLU A 65 0.82 3.13 7.54
CA GLU A 65 0.19 2.12 6.70
C GLU A 65 0.17 2.54 5.22
N THR A 66 -0.18 3.79 4.93
CA THR A 66 -0.13 4.33 3.56
C THR A 66 1.28 4.28 2.99
N ILE A 67 2.30 4.67 3.78
CA ILE A 67 3.71 4.62 3.38
C ILE A 67 4.13 3.19 3.10
N ARG A 68 3.75 2.22 3.95
CA ARG A 68 4.02 0.79 3.72
C ARG A 68 3.44 0.32 2.39
N GLN A 69 2.16 0.62 2.13
CA GLN A 69 1.46 0.23 0.89
C GLN A 69 2.11 0.84 -0.35
N LEU A 70 2.39 2.14 -0.32
CA LEU A 70 3.03 2.84 -1.44
C LEU A 70 4.46 2.35 -1.68
N THR A 71 5.21 2.09 -0.61
CA THR A 71 6.58 1.56 -0.73
C THR A 71 6.57 0.16 -1.32
N ALA A 72 5.63 -0.71 -0.91
CA ALA A 72 5.47 -2.04 -1.49
C ALA A 72 5.10 -1.98 -2.98
N ALA A 73 4.15 -1.10 -3.35
CA ALA A 73 3.77 -0.89 -4.74
C ALA A 73 4.93 -0.34 -5.61
N ALA A 74 5.73 0.59 -5.06
CA ALA A 74 6.90 1.13 -5.75
C ALA A 74 7.97 0.06 -5.98
N LYS A 75 8.29 -0.74 -4.96
CA LYS A 75 9.22 -1.88 -5.09
C LYS A 75 8.75 -2.86 -6.16
N LEU A 76 7.47 -3.22 -6.13
CA LEU A 76 6.90 -4.11 -7.14
C LEU A 76 7.06 -3.55 -8.56
N LYS A 77 6.79 -2.26 -8.76
CA LYS A 77 6.96 -1.60 -10.07
C LYS A 77 8.41 -1.62 -10.57
N THR A 78 9.39 -1.61 -9.68
CA THR A 78 10.80 -1.71 -10.05
C THR A 78 11.25 -3.14 -10.39
N GLU A 79 10.64 -4.14 -9.76
CA GLU A 79 11.01 -5.54 -9.93
C GLU A 79 10.32 -6.21 -11.12
N ILE A 80 9.08 -5.80 -11.42
CA ILE A 80 8.31 -6.36 -12.52
C ILE A 80 8.85 -5.91 -13.88
N LYS A 81 9.12 -6.88 -14.76
CA LYS A 81 9.69 -6.64 -16.08
C LYS A 81 8.73 -7.06 -17.18
N TRP A 82 8.44 -6.15 -18.10
CA TRP A 82 7.67 -6.47 -19.30
C TRP A 82 8.54 -7.23 -20.30
N ARG A 83 8.11 -8.42 -20.73
CA ARG A 83 8.70 -9.15 -21.86
C ARG A 83 7.61 -9.85 -22.65
N GLN A 84 7.43 -9.46 -23.90
CA GLN A 84 6.34 -9.98 -24.73
C GLN A 84 6.27 -11.52 -24.66
N PRO A 85 5.10 -12.10 -24.33
CA PRO A 85 3.77 -11.47 -24.27
C PRO A 85 3.25 -11.15 -22.86
N CYS A 86 4.08 -11.17 -21.82
CA CYS A 86 3.63 -11.07 -20.41
C CYS A 86 4.60 -10.30 -19.50
N TYR A 87 4.16 -9.99 -18.29
CA TYR A 87 5.07 -9.51 -17.24
C TYR A 87 5.81 -10.66 -16.59
N TYR A 88 7.00 -10.39 -16.05
CA TYR A 88 7.77 -11.34 -15.28
C TYR A 88 8.20 -10.73 -13.96
N LEU A 89 8.16 -11.55 -12.91
CA LEU A 89 8.65 -11.19 -11.58
C LEU A 89 9.45 -12.38 -11.03
N SER A 90 10.59 -12.10 -10.41
CA SER A 90 11.39 -13.12 -9.74
C SER A 90 10.72 -13.50 -8.41
N ASN A 91 10.58 -14.79 -8.16
CA ASN A 91 10.16 -15.29 -6.86
C ASN A 91 11.32 -15.25 -5.85
N SER A 92 11.08 -15.68 -4.61
CA SER A 92 12.09 -15.74 -3.54
C SER A 92 13.31 -16.62 -3.86
N GLU A 93 13.17 -17.55 -4.81
CA GLU A 93 14.24 -18.45 -5.28
C GLU A 93 14.97 -17.88 -6.51
N GLY A 94 14.60 -16.67 -6.97
CA GLY A 94 15.16 -16.04 -8.16
C GLY A 94 14.59 -16.54 -9.48
N LEU A 95 13.62 -17.46 -9.47
CA LEU A 95 12.96 -17.97 -10.66
C LEU A 95 11.96 -16.94 -11.19
N GLU A 96 12.05 -16.61 -12.47
CA GLU A 96 11.15 -15.66 -13.12
C GLU A 96 9.82 -16.34 -13.50
N GLU A 97 8.72 -15.82 -12.94
CA GLU A 97 7.38 -16.33 -13.20
C GLU A 97 6.57 -15.36 -14.07
N PRO A 98 5.74 -15.88 -15.00
CA PRO A 98 4.94 -15.03 -15.89
C PRO A 98 3.62 -14.57 -15.22
N TYR A 99 3.28 -13.30 -15.43
CA TYR A 99 2.10 -12.63 -14.92
C TYR A 99 1.27 -11.99 -16.04
N CYS A 100 -0.04 -11.96 -15.85
CA CYS A 100 -1.00 -11.50 -16.84
C CYS A 100 -0.87 -10.00 -17.07
N GLN A 101 -0.64 -9.61 -18.33
CA GLN A 101 -0.61 -8.21 -18.76
C GLN A 101 -1.92 -7.48 -18.40
N ASN A 102 -3.06 -8.05 -18.79
CA ASN A 102 -4.34 -7.36 -18.65
C ASN A 102 -4.69 -7.09 -17.18
N CYS A 103 -4.52 -8.08 -16.31
CA CYS A 103 -4.79 -7.92 -14.88
C CYS A 103 -3.88 -6.90 -14.21
N TYR A 104 -2.62 -6.82 -14.64
CA TYR A 104 -1.69 -5.85 -14.10
C TYR A 104 -1.96 -4.43 -14.64
N ASP A 105 -2.15 -4.27 -15.94
CA ASP A 105 -2.36 -2.95 -16.56
C ASP A 105 -3.69 -2.31 -16.12
N SER A 106 -4.74 -3.11 -15.96
CA SER A 106 -6.07 -2.61 -15.57
C SER A 106 -6.25 -2.43 -14.06
N GLU A 107 -5.77 -3.39 -13.25
CA GLU A 107 -6.09 -3.46 -11.82
C GLU A 107 -4.86 -3.49 -10.92
N GLN A 108 -3.64 -3.40 -11.49
CA GLN A 108 -2.36 -3.61 -10.78
C GLN A 108 -2.30 -4.95 -10.04
N LYS A 109 -3.06 -5.95 -10.51
CA LYS A 109 -3.13 -7.29 -9.91
C LYS A 109 -2.17 -8.24 -10.58
N LEU A 110 -1.27 -8.80 -9.79
CA LEU A 110 -0.35 -9.88 -10.19
C LEU A 110 -1.07 -11.22 -10.27
N SER A 111 -1.73 -11.47 -11.41
CA SER A 111 -2.34 -12.77 -11.69
C SER A 111 -1.34 -13.67 -12.41
N ARG A 112 -0.84 -14.71 -11.73
CA ARG A 112 0.10 -15.69 -12.31
C ARG A 112 -0.53 -16.35 -13.54
N LEU A 113 0.26 -16.51 -14.59
CA LEU A 113 -0.13 -17.22 -15.81
C LEU A 113 0.20 -18.71 -15.69
N HIS A 114 -0.71 -19.56 -16.18
CA HIS A 114 -0.46 -20.99 -16.34
C HIS A 114 0.06 -21.25 -17.75
N SER A 115 1.19 -21.97 -17.86
CA SER A 115 1.79 -22.29 -19.15
C SER A 115 1.59 -23.76 -19.52
N ASP A 116 1.48 -24.05 -20.81
CA ASP A 116 1.58 -25.41 -21.36
C ASP A 116 3.03 -25.86 -21.60
N GLY A 117 4.02 -25.03 -21.24
CA GLY A 117 5.45 -25.27 -21.51
C GLY A 117 5.83 -25.16 -22.99
N LYS A 118 4.87 -24.89 -23.88
CA LYS A 118 5.04 -24.81 -25.33
C LYS A 118 4.69 -23.41 -25.84
N GLY A 119 4.88 -22.38 -25.02
CA GLY A 119 4.70 -20.97 -25.40
C GLY A 119 3.25 -20.51 -25.44
N PHE A 120 2.31 -21.24 -24.84
CA PHE A 120 0.98 -20.70 -24.51
C PHE A 120 0.90 -20.41 -23.01
N PHE A 121 0.30 -19.27 -22.67
CA PHE A 121 0.06 -18.84 -21.31
C PHE A 121 -1.40 -18.44 -21.15
N GLN A 122 -2.03 -18.88 -20.07
CA GLN A 122 -3.43 -18.59 -19.78
C GLN A 122 -3.60 -18.01 -18.39
N CYS A 123 -4.33 -16.89 -18.31
CA CYS A 123 -4.77 -16.34 -17.04
C CYS A 123 -6.04 -17.05 -16.57
N ARG A 124 -6.10 -17.49 -15.32
CA ARG A 124 -7.33 -18.06 -14.73
C ARG A 124 -8.30 -17.00 -14.18
N VAL A 125 -7.82 -15.77 -13.99
CA VAL A 125 -8.61 -14.64 -13.48
C VAL A 125 -9.40 -13.98 -14.61
N CYS A 126 -8.72 -13.42 -15.62
CA CYS A 126 -9.39 -12.75 -16.74
C CYS A 126 -9.62 -13.64 -17.98
N ARG A 127 -9.17 -14.90 -17.95
CA ARG A 127 -9.28 -15.89 -19.05
C ARG A 127 -8.53 -15.54 -20.34
N GLN A 128 -7.73 -14.47 -20.35
CA GLN A 128 -6.91 -14.10 -21.49
C GLN A 128 -5.83 -15.14 -21.78
N GLY A 129 -5.64 -15.45 -23.06
CA GLY A 129 -4.56 -16.30 -23.56
C GLY A 129 -3.47 -15.47 -24.25
N TYR A 130 -2.22 -15.84 -24.01
CA TYR A 130 -1.04 -15.20 -24.59
C TYR A 130 -0.18 -16.27 -25.27
N LYS A 131 0.35 -15.97 -26.45
CA LYS A 131 1.21 -16.87 -27.22
C LYS A 131 2.54 -16.20 -27.49
N THR A 132 3.62 -16.95 -27.37
CA THR A 132 4.94 -16.46 -27.81
C THR A 132 5.02 -16.42 -29.33
N ALA A 133 5.97 -15.65 -29.86
CA ALA A 133 6.20 -15.58 -31.30
C ALA A 133 6.53 -16.96 -31.90
N GLU A 134 7.28 -17.79 -31.17
CA GLU A 134 7.64 -19.15 -31.58
C GLU A 134 6.42 -20.07 -31.63
N ARG A 135 5.46 -19.88 -30.72
CA ARG A 135 4.18 -20.62 -30.76
C ARG A 135 3.34 -20.21 -31.96
N LEU A 136 3.20 -18.91 -32.21
CA LEU A 136 2.47 -18.40 -33.37
C LEU A 136 3.06 -18.90 -34.69
N LYS A 137 4.39 -18.88 -34.82
CA LYS A 137 5.08 -19.37 -36.01
C LYS A 137 4.81 -20.87 -36.26
N ARG A 138 4.94 -21.71 -35.23
CA ARG A 138 4.64 -23.15 -35.34
C ARG A 138 3.21 -23.41 -35.77
N GLU A 139 2.23 -22.74 -35.15
CA GLU A 139 0.83 -22.89 -35.52
C GLU A 139 0.54 -22.47 -36.97
N SER A 140 1.19 -21.41 -37.45
CA SER A 140 1.11 -20.97 -38.84
C SER A 140 1.74 -21.98 -39.81
N ASP A 141 2.91 -22.50 -39.48
CA ASP A 141 3.61 -23.50 -40.30
C ASP A 141 2.80 -24.80 -40.40
N ASP A 142 2.24 -25.27 -39.28
CA ASP A 142 1.37 -26.45 -39.21
C ASP A 142 0.08 -26.26 -40.04
N PHE A 143 -0.55 -25.08 -39.95
CA PHE A 143 -1.71 -24.73 -40.75
C PHE A 143 -1.41 -24.77 -42.25
N ASN A 144 -0.32 -24.13 -42.67
CA ASN A 144 0.11 -24.10 -44.08
C ASN A 144 0.46 -25.49 -44.60
N ALA A 145 1.13 -26.31 -43.79
CA ALA A 145 1.46 -27.69 -44.14
C ALA A 145 0.20 -28.54 -44.36
N ASN A 146 -0.80 -28.40 -43.48
CA ASN A 146 -2.07 -29.11 -43.61
C ASN A 146 -2.87 -28.65 -44.85
N MET A 147 -2.89 -27.35 -45.15
CA MET A 147 -3.54 -26.85 -46.36
C MET A 147 -2.91 -27.40 -47.64
N LYS A 148 -1.57 -27.53 -47.68
CA LYS A 148 -0.83 -28.15 -48.80
C LYS A 148 -1.05 -29.67 -48.93
N ARG A 149 -1.42 -30.34 -47.84
CA ARG A 149 -1.80 -31.77 -47.87
C ARG A 149 -3.24 -31.96 -48.34
N GLY A 150 -4.17 -31.11 -47.91
CA GLY A 150 -5.56 -31.15 -48.35
C GLY A 150 -5.77 -30.87 -49.84
N ARG A 151 -4.99 -29.96 -50.45
CA ARG A 151 -5.04 -29.70 -51.90
C ARG A 151 -4.43 -30.79 -52.79
N ARG A 152 -3.71 -31.75 -52.23
CA ARG A 152 -3.12 -32.87 -52.99
C ARG A 152 -4.05 -34.10 -53.08
N LEU A 153 -5.22 -34.03 -52.45
CA LEU A 153 -6.22 -35.10 -52.41
C LEU A 153 -7.42 -34.81 -53.33
N PHE A 154 -7.33 -33.76 -54.17
CA PHE A 154 -8.30 -33.39 -55.20
C PHE A 154 -7.57 -33.18 -56.52
#